data_AF-A0A7D9K9B7-F1
#
_entry.id   AF-A0A7D9K9B7-F1
#
_cell.length_a   1.000
_cell.length_b   1.000
_cell.length_c   1.000
_cell.angle_alpha   90.00
_cell.angle_beta   90.00
_cell.angle_gamma   90.00
#
_symmetry.space_group_name_H-M   'P 1'
#
loop_
_entity.id
_entity.type
_entity.pdbx_description
1 polymer ?
#
loop_
_entity_poly.entity_id
_entity_poly.type
_entity_poly.pdbx_seq_one_letter_code
_entity_poly.pdbx_strand_id
1 'polypeptide(L)'
;MQSRGRAETAVKLLDMGFNLEDCIEAAKAFGDMKRALAYLQQECPLCYDEKPMSQMITFLSCRDKICKDCLALYLTIRIKEMHIHQIVCPVCSLPDLRDEVAAAVYFNNLSIMMRGLVDPETHDLFEKKLRDRALRKEANFRWCAHCSYGFINDFPNVNKMQCPDCQNFTCFGCKKP
;
A
#
# COMPACT_ATOMS: atom_id res chain seq x y z
N MET A 1 21.55 -0.97 -37.40
CA MET A 1 20.67 -2.15 -37.65
C MET A 1 19.77 -2.53 -36.46
N GLN A 2 20.12 -2.22 -35.20
CA GLN A 2 19.32 -2.62 -34.02
C GLN A 2 17.98 -1.88 -33.84
N SER A 3 17.76 -0.73 -34.48
CA SER A 3 16.54 0.09 -34.31
C SER A 3 15.34 -0.37 -35.14
N ARG A 4 15.55 -0.98 -36.32
CA ARG A 4 14.46 -1.41 -37.22
C ARG A 4 13.62 -2.54 -36.62
N GLY A 5 14.25 -3.58 -36.09
CA GLY A 5 13.54 -4.73 -35.50
C GLY A 5 12.67 -4.37 -34.29
N ARG A 6 13.10 -3.38 -33.49
CA ARG A 6 12.30 -2.86 -32.36
C ARG A 6 11.10 -2.05 -32.83
N ALA A 7 11.27 -1.21 -33.85
CA ALA A 7 10.15 -0.47 -34.44
C ALA A 7 9.11 -1.41 -35.06
N GLU A 8 9.54 -2.43 -35.79
CA GLU A 8 8.63 -3.46 -36.34
C GLU A 8 7.89 -4.23 -35.25
N THR A 9 8.56 -4.55 -34.14
CA THR A 9 7.92 -5.21 -32.98
C THR A 9 6.85 -4.32 -32.35
N ALA A 10 7.13 -3.03 -32.15
CA ALA A 10 6.17 -2.08 -31.58
C ALA A 10 4.93 -1.91 -32.48
N VAL A 11 5.12 -1.82 -33.80
CA VAL A 11 3.99 -1.72 -34.77
C VAL A 11 3.11 -2.96 -34.71
N LYS A 12 3.72 -4.16 -34.72
CA LYS A 12 2.95 -5.42 -34.62
C LYS A 12 2.16 -5.51 -33.33
N LEU A 13 2.71 -5.05 -32.22
CA LEU A 13 2.02 -5.03 -30.93
C LEU A 13 0.84 -4.04 -30.93
N LEU A 14 0.99 -2.88 -31.56
CA LEU A 14 -0.10 -1.93 -31.75
C LEU A 14 -1.23 -2.51 -32.60
N ASP A 15 -0.90 -3.21 -33.69
CA ASP A 15 -1.88 -3.87 -34.56
C ASP A 15 -2.66 -4.97 -33.80
N MET A 16 -2.08 -5.54 -32.75
CA MET A 16 -2.74 -6.48 -31.84
C MET A 16 -3.65 -5.82 -30.79
N GLY A 17 -3.72 -4.49 -30.75
CA GLY A 17 -4.61 -3.74 -29.88
C GLY A 17 -4.03 -3.34 -28.51
N PHE A 18 -2.73 -3.53 -28.28
CA PHE A 18 -2.06 -3.07 -27.06
C PHE A 18 -1.85 -1.55 -27.06
N ASN A 19 -1.73 -0.95 -25.87
CA ASN A 19 -1.47 0.48 -25.73
C ASN A 19 -0.09 0.86 -26.28
N LEU A 20 -0.01 1.99 -26.99
CA LEU A 20 1.22 2.54 -27.56
C LEU A 20 2.39 2.64 -26.58
N GLU A 21 2.17 3.14 -25.37
CA GLU A 21 3.23 3.30 -24.37
C GLU A 21 3.82 1.95 -23.97
N ASP A 22 2.95 0.98 -23.68
CA ASP A 22 3.34 -0.37 -23.30
C ASP A 22 4.04 -1.11 -24.46
N CYS A 23 3.55 -0.95 -25.70
CA CYS A 23 4.17 -1.47 -26.91
C CYS A 23 5.60 -0.95 -27.11
N ILE A 24 5.79 0.36 -26.93
CA ILE A 24 7.10 1.01 -27.05
C ILE A 24 8.04 0.51 -25.94
N GLU A 25 7.56 0.41 -24.70
CA GLU A 25 8.35 -0.09 -23.57
C GLU A 25 8.76 -1.54 -23.79
N ALA A 26 7.82 -2.40 -24.16
CA ALA A 26 8.06 -3.81 -24.44
C ALA A 26 9.06 -4.00 -25.60
N ALA A 27 8.93 -3.24 -26.70
CA ALA A 27 9.84 -3.32 -27.84
C ALA A 27 11.24 -2.75 -27.54
N LYS A 28 11.35 -1.77 -26.63
CA LYS A 28 12.64 -1.23 -26.18
C LYS A 28 13.36 -2.22 -25.26
N ALA A 29 12.62 -2.79 -24.30
CA ALA A 29 13.14 -3.75 -23.33
C ALA A 29 13.46 -5.11 -23.99
N PHE A 30 12.66 -5.52 -24.97
CA PHE A 30 12.75 -6.81 -25.62
C PHE A 30 12.76 -6.65 -27.15
N GLY A 31 13.83 -7.11 -27.80
CA GLY A 31 13.91 -7.10 -29.28
C GLY A 31 13.21 -8.27 -29.96
N ASP A 32 12.47 -9.09 -29.21
CA ASP A 32 11.80 -10.31 -29.68
C ASP A 32 10.32 -10.28 -29.31
N MET A 33 9.47 -10.64 -30.27
CA MET A 33 8.01 -10.60 -30.17
C MET A 33 7.46 -11.44 -29.02
N LYS A 34 7.99 -12.65 -28.80
CA LYS A 34 7.49 -13.57 -27.77
C LYS A 34 7.74 -13.01 -26.37
N ARG A 35 8.91 -12.39 -26.16
CA ARG A 35 9.25 -11.75 -24.88
C ARG A 35 8.43 -10.48 -24.65
N ALA A 36 8.20 -9.70 -25.70
CA ALA A 36 7.37 -8.50 -25.63
C ALA A 36 5.90 -8.85 -25.30
N LEU A 37 5.34 -9.90 -25.92
CA LEU A 37 4.00 -10.40 -25.58
C LEU A 37 3.93 -10.88 -24.14
N ALA A 38 4.90 -11.67 -23.68
CA ALA A 38 4.95 -12.10 -22.28
C ALA A 38 4.97 -10.89 -21.34
N TYR A 39 5.70 -9.81 -21.65
CA TYR A 39 5.69 -8.57 -20.85
C TYR A 39 4.32 -7.88 -20.82
N LEU A 40 3.56 -7.94 -21.91
CA LEU A 40 2.26 -7.28 -22.04
C LEU A 40 1.10 -8.10 -21.50
N GLN A 41 1.29 -9.40 -21.33
CA GLN A 41 0.28 -10.36 -20.88
C GLN A 41 0.72 -11.01 -19.56
N GLN A 42 0.69 -10.23 -18.49
CA GLN A 42 0.88 -10.74 -17.14
C GLN A 42 -0.50 -11.02 -16.52
N GLU A 43 -0.75 -12.27 -16.14
CA GLU A 43 -2.00 -12.62 -15.46
C GLU A 43 -1.97 -12.15 -14.00
N CYS A 44 -3.03 -11.47 -13.56
CA CYS A 44 -3.19 -11.10 -12.16
C CYS A 44 -3.77 -12.26 -11.34
N PRO A 45 -3.14 -12.69 -10.23
CA PRO A 45 -3.63 -13.81 -9.42
C PRO A 45 -4.93 -13.52 -8.66
N LEU A 46 -5.41 -12.26 -8.66
CA LEU A 46 -6.63 -11.85 -7.94
C LEU A 46 -7.85 -11.72 -8.85
N CYS A 47 -7.68 -11.19 -10.07
CA CYS A 47 -8.79 -11.02 -11.02
C CYS A 47 -8.69 -11.91 -12.27
N TYR A 48 -7.56 -12.61 -12.47
CA TYR A 48 -7.27 -13.45 -13.64
C TYR A 48 -7.27 -12.71 -14.99
N ASP A 49 -7.29 -11.37 -14.98
CA ASP A 49 -7.11 -10.58 -16.19
C ASP A 49 -5.63 -10.52 -16.58
N GLU A 50 -5.39 -10.52 -17.90
CA GLU A 50 -4.08 -10.17 -18.46
C GLU A 50 -3.88 -8.65 -18.45
N LYS A 51 -2.76 -8.21 -17.90
CA LYS A 51 -2.35 -6.80 -17.84
C LYS A 51 -0.90 -6.66 -18.28
N PRO A 52 -0.51 -5.52 -18.87
CA PRO A 52 0.89 -5.25 -19.14
C PRO A 52 1.67 -5.11 -17.83
N MET A 53 2.96 -5.46 -17.86
CA MET A 53 3.82 -5.42 -16.68
C MET A 53 3.91 -4.02 -16.05
N SER A 54 3.72 -2.94 -16.84
CA SER A 54 3.59 -1.56 -16.36
C SER A 54 2.41 -1.34 -15.39
N GLN A 55 1.39 -2.20 -15.46
CA GLN A 55 0.21 -2.23 -14.60
C GLN A 55 0.32 -3.28 -13.48
N MET A 56 1.45 -4.00 -13.39
CA MET A 56 1.70 -5.00 -12.36
C MET A 56 2.65 -4.44 -11.30
N ILE A 57 2.39 -4.77 -10.05
CA ILE A 57 3.22 -4.40 -8.89
C ILE A 57 3.72 -5.67 -8.23
N THR A 58 5.04 -5.72 -8.01
CA THR A 58 5.64 -6.76 -7.17
C THR A 58 5.47 -6.36 -5.71
N PHE A 59 4.85 -7.24 -4.92
CA PHE A 59 4.57 -6.96 -3.52
C PHE A 59 5.86 -6.94 -2.67
N LEU A 60 5.93 -6.08 -1.66
CA LEU A 60 7.19 -5.69 -0.99
C LEU A 60 8.03 -6.83 -0.40
N SER A 61 7.38 -7.84 0.18
CA SER A 61 8.05 -8.88 0.97
C SER A 61 8.04 -10.26 0.31
N CYS A 62 7.63 -10.34 -0.95
CA CYS A 62 7.60 -11.57 -1.73
C CYS A 62 7.88 -11.26 -3.20
N ARG A 63 7.62 -12.24 -4.09
CA ARG A 63 7.79 -12.07 -5.55
C ARG A 63 6.46 -12.06 -6.30
N ASP A 64 5.35 -12.03 -5.57
CA ASP A 64 4.02 -12.06 -6.17
C ASP A 64 3.76 -10.73 -6.87
N LYS A 65 3.23 -10.83 -8.09
CA LYS A 65 2.84 -9.68 -8.90
C LYS A 65 1.33 -9.58 -8.93
N ILE A 66 0.80 -8.40 -8.64
CA ILE A 66 -0.63 -8.13 -8.59
C ILE A 66 -0.88 -6.88 -9.43
N CYS A 67 -1.98 -6.82 -10.18
CA CYS A 67 -2.30 -5.60 -10.92
C CYS A 67 -2.59 -4.43 -9.97
N LYS A 68 -2.31 -3.21 -10.43
CA LYS A 68 -2.50 -1.96 -9.66
C LYS A 68 -3.90 -1.84 -9.09
N ASP A 69 -4.93 -2.13 -9.89
CA ASP A 69 -6.33 -2.02 -9.50
C ASP A 69 -6.69 -2.94 -8.33
N CYS A 70 -6.34 -4.24 -8.44
CA CYS A 70 -6.61 -5.19 -7.38
C CYS A 70 -5.81 -4.89 -6.10
N LEU A 71 -4.55 -4.47 -6.23
CA LEU A 71 -3.74 -4.11 -5.08
C LEU A 71 -4.29 -2.85 -4.38
N ALA A 72 -4.66 -1.82 -5.14
CA ALA A 72 -5.29 -0.61 -4.60
C ALA A 72 -6.57 -0.95 -3.84
N LEU A 73 -7.48 -1.71 -4.45
CA LEU A 73 -8.73 -2.13 -3.82
C LEU A 73 -8.47 -2.94 -2.53
N TYR A 74 -7.56 -3.91 -2.60
CA TYR A 74 -7.17 -4.73 -1.45
C TYR A 74 -6.66 -3.87 -0.29
N LEU A 75 -5.73 -2.94 -0.56
CA LEU A 75 -5.16 -2.07 0.46
C LEU A 75 -6.22 -1.15 1.06
N THR A 76 -7.08 -0.55 0.24
CA THR A 76 -8.17 0.33 0.72
C THR A 76 -9.11 -0.40 1.67
N ILE A 77 -9.56 -1.60 1.31
CA ILE A 77 -10.45 -2.41 2.18
C ILE A 77 -9.72 -2.77 3.48
N ARG A 78 -8.48 -3.29 3.39
CA ARG A 78 -7.72 -3.70 4.59
C ARG A 78 -7.41 -2.54 5.52
N ILE A 79 -7.06 -1.37 4.99
CA ILE A 79 -6.80 -0.18 5.80
C ILE A 79 -8.07 0.28 6.50
N LYS A 80 -9.20 0.34 5.81
CA LYS A 80 -10.45 0.84 6.38
C LYS A 80 -11.03 -0.12 7.42
N GLU A 81 -11.06 -1.41 7.11
CA GLU A 81 -11.85 -2.38 7.88
C GLU A 81 -11.02 -3.21 8.86
N MET A 82 -9.72 -3.34 8.66
CA MET A 82 -8.90 -4.30 9.40
C MET A 82 -7.83 -3.65 10.27
N HIS A 83 -7.20 -4.48 11.10
CA HIS A 83 -6.00 -4.11 11.83
C HIS A 83 -4.80 -4.10 10.90
N ILE A 84 -3.83 -3.20 11.12
CA ILE A 84 -2.66 -3.04 10.24
C ILE A 84 -1.79 -4.31 10.09
N HIS A 85 -1.83 -5.25 11.05
CA HIS A 85 -1.12 -6.53 10.94
C HIS A 85 -1.78 -7.51 9.96
N GLN A 86 -2.98 -7.20 9.46
CA GLN A 86 -3.67 -7.96 8.42
C GLN A 86 -3.30 -7.45 7.02
N ILE A 87 -2.52 -6.36 6.92
CA ILE A 87 -2.06 -5.83 5.64
C ILE A 87 -0.79 -6.59 5.27
N VAL A 88 -0.99 -7.77 4.68
CA VAL A 88 0.06 -8.65 4.15
C VAL A 88 -0.19 -8.91 2.66
N CYS A 89 0.65 -9.69 1.98
CA CYS A 89 0.43 -10.05 0.58
C CYS A 89 -0.90 -10.82 0.44
N PRO A 90 -1.81 -10.42 -0.46
CA PRO A 90 -3.08 -11.13 -0.67
C PRO A 90 -2.93 -12.52 -1.30
N VAL A 91 -1.73 -12.86 -1.81
CA VAL A 91 -1.44 -14.15 -2.47
C VAL A 91 -0.81 -15.14 -1.48
N CYS A 92 0.33 -14.76 -0.89
CA CYS A 92 1.09 -15.67 -0.01
C CYS A 92 1.00 -15.34 1.50
N SER A 93 0.30 -14.26 1.88
CA SER A 93 0.18 -13.81 3.28
C SER A 93 1.50 -13.44 3.98
N LEU A 94 2.57 -13.14 3.23
CA LEU A 94 3.83 -12.60 3.75
C LEU A 94 3.83 -11.06 3.80
N PRO A 95 4.60 -10.41 4.69
CA PRO A 95 5.54 -11.01 5.66
C PRO A 95 4.86 -11.43 6.97
N ASP A 96 5.60 -12.17 7.79
CA ASP A 96 5.25 -12.40 9.19
C ASP A 96 5.54 -11.13 10.02
N LEU A 97 4.50 -10.60 10.66
CA LEU A 97 4.55 -9.34 11.41
C LEU A 97 4.67 -9.54 12.92
N ARG A 98 5.09 -10.72 13.39
CA ARG A 98 5.36 -10.99 14.82
C ARG A 98 6.60 -10.28 15.34
N ASP A 99 7.62 -10.10 14.50
CA ASP A 99 8.80 -9.31 14.84
C ASP A 99 8.49 -7.82 14.65
N GLU A 100 8.50 -7.08 15.77
CA GLU A 100 8.19 -5.67 15.82
C GLU A 100 9.14 -4.77 15.01
N VAL A 101 10.41 -5.14 14.92
CA VAL A 101 11.42 -4.39 14.16
C VAL A 101 11.20 -4.63 12.66
N ALA A 102 11.01 -5.90 12.26
CA ALA A 102 10.72 -6.24 10.88
C ALA A 102 9.39 -5.62 10.42
N ALA A 103 8.37 -5.64 11.27
CA ALA A 103 7.07 -5.01 11.01
C ALA A 103 7.19 -3.50 10.81
N ALA A 104 8.00 -2.80 11.63
CA ALA A 104 8.22 -1.36 11.46
C ALA A 104 8.87 -1.04 10.11
N VAL A 105 9.89 -1.80 9.70
CA VAL A 105 10.53 -1.64 8.38
C VAL A 105 9.53 -1.92 7.25
N TYR A 106 8.74 -2.98 7.37
CA TYR A 106 7.70 -3.32 6.41
C TYR A 106 6.68 -2.18 6.24
N PHE A 107 6.14 -1.65 7.33
CA PHE A 107 5.13 -0.60 7.28
C PHE A 107 5.65 0.71 6.71
N ASN A 108 6.92 1.07 6.98
CA ASN A 108 7.55 2.24 6.37
C ASN A 108 7.64 2.10 4.85
N ASN A 109 8.07 0.94 4.36
CA ASN A 109 8.12 0.66 2.92
C ASN A 109 6.72 0.63 2.29
N LEU A 110 5.75 0.08 3.03
CA LEU A 110 4.35 0.00 2.59
C LEU A 110 3.71 1.39 2.46
N SER A 111 3.96 2.30 3.42
CA SER A 111 3.52 3.70 3.32
C SER A 111 3.99 4.36 2.02
N ILE A 112 5.25 4.15 1.64
CA ILE A 112 5.84 4.72 0.42
C ILE A 112 5.15 4.15 -0.82
N MET A 113 4.98 2.82 -0.87
CA MET A 113 4.29 2.14 -1.98
C MET A 113 2.85 2.64 -2.15
N MET A 114 2.14 2.92 -1.05
CA MET A 114 0.74 3.33 -1.05
C MET A 114 0.49 4.73 -1.65
N ARG A 115 1.47 5.65 -1.59
CA ARG A 115 1.29 7.04 -2.05
C ARG A 115 0.86 7.19 -3.52
N GLY A 116 1.13 6.18 -4.35
CA GLY A 116 0.71 6.13 -5.76
C GLY A 116 -0.38 5.10 -6.06
N LEU A 117 -0.98 4.48 -5.04
CA LEU A 117 -1.95 3.40 -5.20
C LEU A 117 -3.30 3.66 -4.55
N VAL A 118 -3.31 4.34 -3.41
CA VAL A 118 -4.55 4.64 -2.67
C VAL A 118 -4.79 6.14 -2.63
N ASP A 119 -6.03 6.53 -2.39
CA ASP A 119 -6.40 7.93 -2.21
C ASP A 119 -5.77 8.52 -0.91
N PRO A 120 -5.63 9.85 -0.82
CA PRO A 120 -5.00 10.50 0.34
C PRO A 120 -5.67 10.19 1.67
N GLU A 121 -7.00 10.09 1.73
CA GLU A 121 -7.74 9.81 2.96
C GLU A 121 -7.43 8.39 3.48
N THR A 122 -7.38 7.42 2.56
CA THR A 122 -6.97 6.05 2.88
C THR A 122 -5.50 6.00 3.35
N HIS A 123 -4.60 6.76 2.73
CA HIS A 123 -3.20 6.85 3.17
C HIS A 123 -3.08 7.46 4.58
N ASP A 124 -3.76 8.57 4.84
CA ASP A 124 -3.77 9.24 6.14
C ASP A 124 -4.35 8.34 7.24
N LEU A 125 -5.37 7.55 6.93
CA LEU A 125 -5.91 6.56 7.86
C LEU A 125 -4.88 5.47 8.20
N PHE A 126 -4.12 5.00 7.21
CA PHE A 126 -3.03 4.05 7.45
C PHE A 126 -1.96 4.64 8.38
N GLU A 127 -1.51 5.87 8.13
CA GLU A 127 -0.54 6.59 8.98
C GLU A 127 -1.07 6.82 10.41
N LYS A 128 -2.35 7.18 10.54
CA LYS A 128 -3.01 7.29 11.85
C LYS A 128 -2.98 5.96 12.60
N LYS A 129 -3.34 4.85 11.94
CA LYS A 129 -3.30 3.51 12.56
C LYS A 129 -1.89 3.09 12.98
N LEU A 130 -0.87 3.41 12.17
CA LEU A 130 0.54 3.15 12.52
C LEU A 130 0.97 3.94 13.75
N ARG A 131 0.66 5.24 13.79
CA ARG A 131 0.93 6.10 14.95
C ARG A 131 0.24 5.58 16.20
N ASP A 132 -1.05 5.29 16.11
CA ASP A 132 -1.83 4.75 17.24
C ASP A 132 -1.27 3.42 17.75
N ARG A 133 -0.72 2.57 16.89
CA ARG A 133 -0.03 1.34 17.30
C ARG A 133 1.25 1.64 18.09
N ALA A 134 2.05 2.60 17.63
CA ALA A 134 3.27 2.98 18.32
C ALA A 134 2.94 3.55 19.71
N LEU A 135 1.97 4.45 19.78
CA LEU A 135 1.58 5.10 21.03
C LEU A 135 0.92 4.15 22.02
N ARG A 136 0.15 3.14 21.57
CA ARG A 136 -0.54 2.17 22.43
C ARG A 136 0.37 1.40 23.39
N LYS A 137 1.68 1.34 23.12
CA LYS A 137 2.66 0.68 24.00
C LYS A 137 3.02 1.53 25.21
N GLU A 138 2.77 2.84 25.16
CA GLU A 138 3.11 3.78 26.22
C GLU A 138 2.07 3.75 27.36
N ALA A 139 2.52 3.67 28.61
CA ALA A 139 1.63 3.59 29.77
C ALA A 139 0.73 4.84 29.94
N ASN A 140 1.21 5.99 29.46
CA ASN A 140 0.53 7.28 29.47
C ASN A 140 -0.30 7.55 28.20
N PHE A 141 -0.53 6.55 27.34
CA PHE A 141 -1.42 6.68 26.18
C PHE A 141 -2.91 6.64 26.54
N ARG A 142 -3.73 7.47 25.88
CA ARG A 142 -5.20 7.43 25.96
C ARG A 142 -5.87 7.76 24.62
N TRP A 143 -7.08 7.23 24.47
CA TRP A 143 -8.00 7.60 23.40
C TRP A 143 -8.83 8.81 23.82
N CYS A 144 -9.01 9.77 22.92
CA CYS A 144 -9.99 10.84 23.07
C CYS A 144 -11.40 10.25 23.19
N ALA A 145 -12.18 10.75 24.16
CA ALA A 145 -13.56 10.35 24.37
C ALA A 145 -14.54 10.86 23.27
N HIS A 146 -14.05 11.69 22.32
CA HIS A 146 -14.89 12.38 21.33
C HIS A 146 -14.58 12.02 19.86
N CYS A 147 -13.32 11.74 19.49
CA CYS A 147 -12.92 11.63 18.07
C CYS A 147 -12.00 10.46 17.71
N SER A 148 -11.92 9.41 18.55
CA SER A 148 -11.08 8.22 18.31
C SER A 148 -9.60 8.54 18.02
N TYR A 149 -9.11 9.72 18.40
CA TYR A 149 -7.71 10.11 18.28
C TYR A 149 -6.92 9.62 19.50
N GLY A 150 -5.81 8.92 19.26
CA GLY A 150 -4.91 8.42 20.31
C GLY A 150 -3.77 9.39 20.58
N PHE A 151 -3.49 9.69 21.85
CA PHE A 151 -2.43 10.61 22.23
C PHE A 151 -1.87 10.32 23.64
N ILE A 152 -0.69 10.86 23.91
CA ILE A 152 0.03 10.67 25.17
C ILE A 152 -0.32 11.77 26.17
N ASN A 153 -0.42 11.40 27.45
CA ASN A 153 -0.39 12.37 28.53
C ASN A 153 1.05 12.77 28.87
N ASP A 154 1.50 13.90 28.32
CA ASP A 154 2.83 14.46 28.57
C ASP A 154 2.98 15.04 29.99
N PHE A 155 1.87 15.17 30.73
CA PHE A 155 1.82 15.73 32.08
C PHE A 155 1.28 14.68 33.07
N PRO A 156 2.14 13.83 33.66
CA PRO A 156 1.71 12.68 34.48
C PRO A 156 0.74 13.01 35.62
N ASN A 157 0.81 14.22 36.16
CA ASN A 157 -0.02 14.69 37.27
C ASN A 157 -1.31 15.39 36.84
N VAL A 158 -1.53 15.58 35.53
CA VAL A 158 -2.70 16.27 34.98
C VAL A 158 -3.63 15.23 34.37
N ASN A 159 -4.78 15.04 35.00
CA ASN A 159 -5.80 14.14 34.47
C ASN A 159 -6.59 14.76 33.32
N LYS A 160 -6.70 16.09 33.23
CA LYS A 160 -7.46 16.76 32.16
C LYS A 160 -6.59 16.88 30.91
N MET A 161 -6.78 16.00 29.93
CA MET A 161 -6.01 15.97 28.69
C MET A 161 -6.80 16.66 27.57
N GLN A 162 -6.15 17.55 26.81
CA GLN A 162 -6.75 18.16 25.62
C GLN A 162 -6.38 17.36 24.38
N CYS A 163 -7.36 16.95 23.58
CA CYS A 163 -7.13 16.21 22.35
C CYS A 163 -6.49 17.11 21.27
N PRO A 164 -5.34 16.75 20.68
CA PRO A 164 -4.71 17.55 19.61
C PRO A 164 -5.55 17.68 18.34
N ASP A 165 -6.47 16.75 18.10
CA ASP A 165 -7.30 16.66 16.90
C ASP A 165 -8.59 17.49 17.04
N CYS A 166 -9.49 17.10 17.96
CA CYS A 166 -10.78 17.78 18.14
C CYS A 166 -10.79 18.90 19.20
N GLN A 167 -9.68 19.14 19.89
CA GLN A 167 -9.53 20.15 20.96
C GLN A 167 -10.41 19.94 22.20
N ASN A 168 -11.25 18.90 22.25
CA ASN A 168 -12.04 18.53 23.43
C ASN A 168 -11.19 17.89 24.52
N PHE A 169 -11.70 17.94 25.76
CA PHE A 169 -11.04 17.35 26.90
C PHE A 169 -11.43 15.88 27.12
N THR A 170 -10.51 15.12 27.71
CA THR A 170 -10.71 13.74 28.15
C THR A 170 -9.90 13.51 29.42
N CYS A 171 -10.50 12.87 30.42
CA CYS A 171 -9.82 12.53 31.67
C CYS A 171 -8.92 11.30 31.51
N PHE A 172 -7.64 11.41 31.86
CA PHE A 172 -6.66 10.32 31.81
C PHE A 172 -7.05 9.12 32.68
N GLY A 173 -7.62 9.38 33.86
CA GLY A 173 -8.02 8.36 34.83
C GLY A 173 -9.34 7.67 34.47
N CYS A 174 -10.42 8.44 34.38
CA CYS A 174 -11.77 7.88 34.18
C CYS A 174 -12.19 7.73 32.70
N LYS A 175 -11.40 8.25 31.75
CA LYS A 175 -11.61 8.16 30.29
C LYS A 175 -12.91 8.81 29.79
N LYS A 176 -13.50 9.70 30.59
CA LYS A 176 -14.71 10.47 30.25
C LYS A 176 -14.34 11.86 29.71
N PRO A 177 -15.24 12.52 28.95
CA PRO A 177 -15.14 13.93 28.58
C PRO A 177 -14.79 14.85 29.76
#